data_AF-A0A7L3GS18-F1
#
_entry.id   AF-A0A7L3GS18-F1
#
_cell.length_a   1.000
_cell.length_b   1.000
_cell.length_c   1.000
_cell.angle_alpha   90.00
_cell.angle_beta   90.00
_cell.angle_gamma   90.00
#
_symmetry.space_group_name_H-M   'P 1'
#
loop_
_entity.id
_entity.type
_entity.pdbx_description
1 polymer ?
#
loop_
_entity_poly.entity_id
_entity_poly.type
_entity_poly.pdbx_seq_one_letter_code
_entity_poly.pdbx_strand_id
1 'polypeptide(L)'
;SHQEATEKEVERILGLLQTHFKNDRKYDSPILASLAGTPISFFDLVIDPNSFARTVENIFHVSFIIRDGFARLKLDDDKLPIIGKI
;
A
#
# COMPACT_ATOMS: atom_id res chain seq x y z
N SER A 1 -9.21 4.41 -22.69
CA SER A 1 -8.66 5.77 -22.53
C SER A 1 -7.59 5.75 -21.43
N HIS A 2 -6.73 6.78 -21.26
CA HIS A 2 -5.75 6.82 -20.15
C HIS A 2 -6.41 6.75 -18.75
N GLN A 3 -7.68 7.15 -18.64
CA GLN A 3 -8.47 7.09 -17.42
C GLN A 3 -8.73 5.65 -16.95
N GLU A 4 -9.09 4.74 -17.87
CA GLU A 4 -9.32 3.33 -17.54
C GLU A 4 -8.05 2.61 -17.05
N ALA A 5 -6.88 3.04 -17.52
CA ALA A 5 -5.60 2.53 -17.05
C ALA A 5 -5.31 2.98 -15.61
N THR A 6 -5.72 4.21 -15.26
CA THR A 6 -5.54 4.80 -13.93
C THR A 6 -6.41 4.09 -12.89
N GLU A 7 -7.68 3.81 -13.22
CA GLU A 7 -8.61 3.12 -12.32
C GLU A 7 -8.18 1.67 -12.04
N LYS A 8 -7.80 0.92 -13.08
CA LYS A 8 -7.30 -0.45 -12.94
C LYS A 8 -6.08 -0.54 -12.02
N GLU A 9 -5.19 0.44 -12.08
CA GLU A 9 -3.99 0.45 -11.26
C GLU A 9 -4.30 0.78 -9.79
N VAL A 10 -5.23 1.70 -9.54
CA VAL A 10 -5.76 1.95 -8.19
C VAL A 10 -6.41 0.69 -7.63
N GLU A 11 -7.26 0.01 -8.40
CA GLU A 11 -7.88 -1.26 -7.99
C GLU A 11 -6.85 -2.35 -7.71
N ARG A 12 -5.80 -2.45 -8.53
CA ARG A 12 -4.70 -3.41 -8.35
C ARG A 12 -3.96 -3.15 -7.04
N ILE A 13 -3.55 -1.91 -6.78
CA ILE A 13 -2.84 -1.53 -5.55
C ILE A 13 -3.75 -1.75 -4.33
N LEU A 14 -5.02 -1.36 -4.43
CA LEU A 14 -6.00 -1.59 -3.36
C LEU A 14 -6.18 -3.09 -3.06
N GLY A 15 -6.24 -3.93 -4.10
CA GLY A 15 -6.33 -5.39 -3.96
C GLY A 15 -5.12 -5.98 -3.22
N LEU A 16 -3.91 -5.50 -3.52
CA LEU A 16 -2.69 -5.90 -2.81
C LEU A 16 -2.74 -5.50 -1.33
N LEU A 17 -3.09 -4.23 -1.05
CA LEU A 17 -3.21 -3.72 0.32
C LEU A 17 -4.25 -4.51 1.12
N GLN A 18 -5.43 -4.74 0.55
CA GLN A 18 -6.49 -5.48 1.22
C GLN A 18 -6.12 -6.95 1.46
N THR A 19 -5.40 -7.59 0.53
CA THR A 19 -4.92 -8.97 0.70
C THR A 19 -3.91 -9.04 1.84
N HIS A 20 -2.99 -8.08 1.90
CA HIS A 20 -2.01 -7.97 2.97
C HIS A 20 -2.68 -7.79 4.34
N PHE A 21 -3.68 -6.89 4.45
CA PHE A 21 -4.37 -6.59 5.71
C PHE A 21 -5.49 -7.59 6.11
N LYS A 22 -5.96 -8.46 5.20
CA LYS A 22 -6.99 -9.48 5.52
C LYS A 22 -6.38 -10.74 6.13
N ASN A 23 -5.08 -10.96 5.95
CA ASN A 23 -4.38 -12.13 6.49
C ASN A 23 -4.21 -12.10 8.03
N ASP A 24 -4.56 -10.98 8.69
CA ASP A 24 -4.51 -10.78 10.16
C ASP A 24 -5.24 -11.86 10.96
N ARG A 25 -6.30 -12.46 10.40
CA ARG A 25 -7.16 -13.42 11.14
C ARG A 25 -6.93 -14.89 10.80
N LYS A 26 -6.05 -15.20 9.85
CA LYS A 26 -5.87 -16.59 9.38
C LYS A 26 -4.85 -17.36 10.22
N TYR A 27 -4.02 -16.66 10.99
CA TYR A 27 -2.95 -17.28 11.75
C TYR A 27 -3.28 -17.27 13.24
N ASP A 28 -3.51 -18.45 13.82
CA ASP A 28 -3.60 -18.65 15.28
C ASP A 28 -2.22 -18.57 15.97
N SER A 29 -1.14 -18.44 15.18
CA SER A 29 0.22 -18.28 15.68
C SER A 29 0.52 -16.80 15.97
N PRO A 30 0.86 -16.41 17.21
CA PRO A 30 1.15 -15.03 17.59
C PRO A 30 2.26 -14.37 16.76
N ILE A 31 3.25 -15.16 16.35
CA ILE A 31 4.37 -14.68 15.52
C ILE A 31 3.87 -14.32 14.12
N LEU A 32 3.05 -15.17 13.51
CA LEU A 32 2.50 -14.91 12.18
C LEU A 32 1.40 -13.86 12.20
N ALA A 33 0.65 -13.75 13.31
CA ALA A 33 -0.30 -12.68 13.55
C ALA A 33 0.38 -11.31 13.75
N SER A 34 1.61 -11.26 14.28
CA SER A 34 2.39 -10.00 14.31
C SER A 34 2.95 -9.59 12.95
N LEU A 35 3.14 -10.55 12.03
CA LEU A 35 3.53 -10.26 10.65
C LEU A 35 2.34 -9.78 9.82
N ALA A 36 1.15 -10.30 10.10
CA ALA A 36 -0.10 -9.85 9.49
C ALA A 36 -0.54 -8.52 10.14
N GLY A 37 -0.56 -7.45 9.34
CA GLY A 37 -0.77 -6.09 9.84
C GLY A 37 0.52 -5.29 9.99
N THR A 38 1.67 -5.88 9.62
CA THR A 38 2.92 -5.12 9.43
C THR A 38 2.67 -4.05 8.38
N PRO A 39 2.91 -2.77 8.71
CA PRO A 39 2.73 -1.69 7.76
C PRO A 39 3.73 -1.81 6.61
N ILE A 40 3.32 -1.40 5.42
CA ILE A 40 4.11 -1.57 4.19
C ILE A 40 4.98 -0.33 4.00
N SER A 41 6.26 -0.51 3.67
CA SER A 41 7.14 0.60 3.26
C SER A 41 6.52 1.35 2.08
N PHE A 42 6.34 2.66 2.22
CA PHE A 42 5.82 3.48 1.12
C PHE A 42 6.74 3.43 -0.10
N PHE A 43 8.06 3.44 0.12
CA PHE A 43 9.03 3.39 -0.96
C PHE A 43 8.99 2.09 -1.74
N ASP A 44 8.85 0.95 -1.06
CA ASP A 44 8.74 -0.36 -1.72
C ASP A 44 7.45 -0.46 -2.54
N LEU A 45 6.40 0.26 -2.14
CA LEU A 45 5.13 0.28 -2.85
C LEU A 45 5.18 1.14 -4.12
N VAL A 46 5.88 2.29 -4.09
CA VAL A 46 5.78 3.28 -5.16
C VAL A 46 6.98 3.31 -6.11
N ILE A 47 8.17 2.90 -5.68
CA ILE A 47 9.38 3.02 -6.50
C ILE A 47 9.42 1.95 -7.58
N ASP A 48 9.52 2.40 -8.84
CA ASP A 48 9.91 1.56 -9.97
C ASP A 48 11.38 1.88 -10.34
N PRO A 49 12.33 0.95 -10.16
CA PRO A 49 13.74 1.19 -10.42
C PRO A 49 14.05 1.39 -11.92
N ASN A 50 13.13 1.02 -12.81
CA ASN A 50 13.28 1.11 -14.26
C ASN A 50 12.50 2.29 -14.87
N SER A 51 11.70 3.02 -14.09
CA SER A 51 10.91 4.14 -14.59
C SER A 51 10.55 5.16 -13.50
N PHE A 52 11.15 6.35 -13.61
CA PHE A 52 10.79 7.49 -12.79
C PHE A 52 9.32 7.93 -12.99
N ALA A 53 8.84 7.92 -14.23
CA ALA A 53 7.45 8.28 -14.53
C ALA A 53 6.46 7.36 -13.81
N ARG A 54 6.69 6.03 -13.86
CA ARG A 54 5.86 5.07 -13.11
C ARG A 54 5.95 5.27 -11.60
N THR A 55 7.10 5.67 -11.07
CA THR A 55 7.22 6.03 -9.65
C THR A 55 6.27 7.17 -9.29
N VAL A 56 6.22 8.23 -10.10
CA VAL A 56 5.31 9.36 -9.88
C VAL A 56 3.84 8.95 -10.03
N GLU A 57 3.52 8.11 -11.02
CA GLU A 57 2.17 7.54 -11.20
C GLU A 57 1.73 6.71 -9.99
N ASN A 58 2.59 5.84 -9.47
CA ASN A 58 2.32 5.05 -8.27
C ASN A 58 2.04 5.94 -7.05
N ILE A 59 2.83 7.00 -6.85
CA ILE A 59 2.58 7.99 -5.79
C ILE A 59 1.19 8.63 -5.96
N PHE A 60 0.84 9.00 -7.19
CA PHE A 60 -0.47 9.58 -7.50
C PHE A 60 -1.62 8.61 -7.19
N HIS A 61 -1.49 7.33 -7.54
CA HIS A 61 -2.48 6.30 -7.20
C HIS A 61 -2.62 6.09 -5.69
N VAL A 62 -1.49 5.98 -4.97
CA VAL A 62 -1.50 5.85 -3.50
C VAL A 62 -2.15 7.07 -2.83
N SER A 63 -2.00 8.27 -3.42
CA SER A 63 -2.66 9.47 -2.90
C SER A 63 -4.18 9.36 -2.90
N PHE A 64 -4.78 8.73 -3.92
CA PHE A 64 -6.22 8.49 -3.96
C PHE A 64 -6.66 7.47 -2.92
N ILE A 65 -5.90 6.39 -2.74
CA ILE A 65 -6.17 5.36 -1.74
C ILE A 65 -6.19 5.95 -0.32
N ILE A 66 -5.24 6.85 -0.02
CA ILE A 66 -5.18 7.56 1.27
C ILE A 66 -6.33 8.56 1.40
N ARG A 67 -6.54 9.41 0.38
CA ARG A 67 -7.61 10.42 0.36
C ARG A 67 -8.99 9.79 0.59
N ASP A 68 -9.24 8.64 -0.05
CA ASP A 68 -10.53 7.96 -0.02
C ASP A 68 -10.69 7.07 1.23
N GLY A 69 -9.70 7.06 2.13
CA GLY A 69 -9.80 6.38 3.42
C GLY A 69 -9.67 4.86 3.34
N PHE A 70 -8.97 4.33 2.33
CA PHE A 70 -8.69 2.90 2.22
C PHE A 70 -7.40 2.49 2.94
N ALA A 71 -6.47 3.42 3.15
CA ALA A 71 -5.25 3.22 3.92
C ALA A 71 -4.81 4.53 4.61
N ARG A 72 -3.88 4.44 5.57
CA ARG A 72 -3.25 5.62 6.21
C ARG A 72 -1.75 5.63 5.95
N LEU A 73 -1.21 6.83 5.71
CA LEU A 73 0.24 7.08 5.72
C LEU A 73 0.67 7.50 7.13
N LYS A 74 1.72 6.87 7.67
CA LYS A 74 2.33 7.20 8.97
C LYS A 74 3.86 7.18 8.84
N LEU A 75 4.54 7.66 9.86
CA LEU A 75 5.98 7.46 10.01
C LEU A 75 6.21 6.34 11.03
N ASP A 76 7.19 5.49 10.77
CA ASP A 76 7.69 4.52 11.75
C ASP A 76 8.67 5.17 12.74
N ASP A 77 9.32 4.33 13.56
CA ASP A 77 10.26 4.78 14.59
C ASP A 77 11.51 5.43 13.99
N ASP A 78 11.92 4.99 12.79
CA ASP A 78 13.04 5.53 12.01
C ASP A 78 12.65 6.75 11.16
N LYS A 79 11.41 7.23 11.30
CA LYS A 79 10.83 8.35 10.53
C LYS A 79 10.69 8.06 9.04
N LEU A 80 10.61 6.79 8.66
CA LEU A 80 10.33 6.38 7.28
C LEU A 80 8.82 6.25 7.04
N PRO A 81 8.33 6.61 5.85
CA PRO A 81 6.92 6.56 5.51
C PRO A 81 6.43 5.12 5.33
N ILE A 82 5.33 4.79 6.01
CA ILE A 82 4.69 3.48 5.99
C ILE A 82 3.18 3.58 5.71
N ILE A 83 2.64 2.61 4.98
CA ILE A 83 1.21 2.46 4.67
C ILE A 83 0.61 1.43 5.62
N GLY A 84 -0.33 1.88 6.44
CA GLY A 84 -1.04 1.06 7.41
C GLY A 84 -2.54 1.02 7.17
N LYS A 85 -3.20 0.09 7.87
CA LYS A 85 -4.66 -0.01 7.89
C LYS A 85 -5.29 1.21 8.57
N ILE A 86 -6.53 1.48 8.17
CA ILE A 86 -7.42 2.44 8.83
C ILE A 86 -7.76 1.92 10.22
#